data_AF-A0A8J7P9Y2-F1
#
_entry.id   AF-A0A8J7P9Y2-F1
#
_cell.length_a   1.000
_cell.length_b   1.000
_cell.length_c   1.000
_cell.angle_alpha   90.00
_cell.angle_beta   90.00
_cell.angle_gamma   90.00
#
_symmetry.space_group_name_H-M   'P 1'
#
loop_
_entity.id
_entity.type
_entity.pdbx_description
1 polymer ?
#
loop_
_entity_poly.entity_id
_entity_poly.type
_entity_poly.pdbx_seq_one_letter_code
_entity_poly.pdbx_strand_id
1 'polypeptide(L)'
;MSCVLVDGYDEQLDDGEWERREERTLLSYIESINAEAATGISAIAPWMKMGRSETADTSYLANHCEACGALQGDWFLSKLDHAFFPQDLEAARRLAVRPVAGHINVEASLSWSSWHDWLALNDSDVRPSD
;
A
#
# COMPACT_ATOMS: atom_id res chain seq x y z
N MET A 1 4.11 6.98 3.54
CA MET A 1 3.92 5.55 3.78
C MET A 1 3.85 4.86 2.43
N SER A 2 4.57 3.75 2.24
CA SER A 2 4.47 2.86 1.08
C SER A 2 3.53 1.71 1.45
N CYS A 3 2.27 1.84 1.09
CA CYS A 3 1.24 0.83 1.35
C CYS A 3 0.27 0.72 0.17
N VAL A 4 -0.41 -0.43 0.08
CA VAL A 4 -1.49 -0.66 -0.86
C VAL A 4 -2.75 -0.98 -0.06
N LEU A 5 -3.88 -0.37 -0.42
CA LEU A 5 -5.19 -0.65 0.16
C LEU A 5 -5.94 -1.62 -0.76
N VAL A 6 -6.51 -2.68 -0.20
CA VAL A 6 -7.33 -3.66 -0.94
C VAL A 6 -8.71 -3.81 -0.32
N ASP A 7 -9.73 -4.00 -1.16
CA ASP A 7 -11.12 -4.26 -0.79
C ASP A 7 -11.38 -5.78 -0.79
N GLY A 8 -10.83 -6.45 0.21
CA GLY A 8 -10.83 -7.90 0.31
C GLY A 8 -9.74 -8.58 -0.54
N TYR A 9 -9.38 -9.79 -0.16
CA TYR A 9 -8.27 -10.55 -0.74
C TYR A 9 -8.46 -12.05 -0.47
N ASP A 10 -7.82 -12.89 -1.27
CA ASP A 10 -7.71 -14.31 -0.93
C ASP A 10 -6.35 -14.51 -0.24
N GLU A 11 -6.35 -15.20 0.90
CA GLU A 11 -5.13 -15.55 1.62
C GLU A 11 -4.91 -17.05 1.63
N GLN A 12 -3.66 -17.46 1.47
CA GLN A 12 -3.27 -18.85 1.61
C GLN A 12 -2.97 -19.13 3.08
N LEU A 13 -3.68 -20.09 3.67
CA LEU A 13 -3.48 -20.54 5.04
C LEU A 13 -2.29 -21.52 5.12
N ASP A 14 -1.85 -21.82 6.35
CA ASP A 14 -0.72 -22.73 6.63
C ASP A 14 -0.94 -24.17 6.09
N ASP A 15 -2.20 -24.59 5.91
CA ASP A 15 -2.59 -25.88 5.33
C ASP A 15 -2.65 -25.87 3.79
N GLY A 16 -2.40 -24.72 3.17
CA GLY A 16 -2.40 -24.52 1.73
C GLY A 16 -3.77 -24.19 1.13
N GLU A 17 -4.84 -24.16 1.92
CA GLU A 17 -6.16 -23.72 1.48
C GLU A 17 -6.19 -22.20 1.27
N TRP A 18 -7.07 -21.75 0.37
CA TRP A 18 -7.29 -20.33 0.11
C TRP A 18 -8.61 -19.89 0.74
N GLU A 19 -8.56 -18.84 1.55
CA GLU A 19 -9.75 -18.26 2.18
C GLU A 19 -9.96 -16.82 1.71
N ARG A 20 -11.21 -16.51 1.36
CA ARG A 20 -11.63 -15.17 0.96
C ARG A 20 -11.86 -14.30 2.19
N ARG A 21 -11.18 -13.15 2.23
CA ARG A 21 -11.37 -12.05 3.18
C ARG A 21 -12.10 -10.91 2.47
N GLU A 22 -13.08 -10.31 3.13
CA GLU A 22 -13.85 -9.18 2.59
C GLU A 22 -13.47 -7.85 3.26
N GLU A 23 -12.60 -7.90 4.26
CA GLU A 23 -12.17 -6.75 5.03
C GLU A 23 -11.22 -5.85 4.22
N ARG A 24 -11.51 -4.55 4.25
CA ARG A 24 -10.61 -3.53 3.72
C ARG A 24 -9.30 -3.51 4.50
N THR A 25 -8.20 -3.79 3.80
CA THR A 25 -6.91 -4.13 4.43
C THR A 25 -5.78 -3.31 3.84
N LEU A 26 -4.90 -2.80 4.71
CA LEU A 26 -3.66 -2.16 4.29
C LEU A 26 -2.54 -3.19 4.25
N LEU A 27 -1.94 -3.30 3.07
CA LEU A 27 -0.76 -4.08 2.76
C LEU A 27 0.47 -3.19 2.93
N SER A 28 1.44 -3.64 3.73
CA SER A 28 2.71 -2.97 3.96
C SER A 28 3.84 -3.97 3.91
N TYR A 29 5.10 -3.52 3.84
CA TYR A 29 6.25 -4.43 3.69
C TYR A 29 6.03 -5.45 2.57
N ILE A 30 5.60 -4.97 1.39
CA ILE A 30 5.32 -5.82 0.23
C ILE A 30 6.67 -6.30 -0.32
N GLU A 31 7.02 -7.55 -0.06
CA GLU A 31 8.31 -8.17 -0.42
C GLU A 31 8.31 -8.70 -1.86
N SER A 32 7.14 -9.10 -2.35
CA SER A 32 6.94 -9.51 -3.74
C SER A 32 5.60 -9.02 -4.29
N ILE A 33 5.54 -8.75 -5.59
CA ILE A 33 4.34 -8.30 -6.30
C ILE A 33 4.37 -8.78 -7.75
N ASN A 34 3.22 -9.18 -8.30
CA ASN A 34 3.11 -9.54 -9.71
C ASN A 34 3.36 -8.34 -10.64
N ALA A 35 3.85 -8.63 -11.86
CA ALA A 35 4.28 -7.62 -12.82
C ALA A 35 3.16 -6.64 -13.25
N GLU A 36 1.91 -7.12 -13.32
CA GLU A 36 0.74 -6.30 -13.64
C GLU A 36 0.55 -5.19 -12.60
N ALA A 37 0.44 -5.55 -11.33
CA ALA A 37 0.28 -4.57 -10.25
C ALA A 37 1.51 -3.68 -10.08
N ALA A 38 2.73 -4.22 -10.25
CA ALA A 38 3.96 -3.42 -10.24
C ALA A 38 3.95 -2.35 -11.34
N THR A 39 3.45 -2.68 -12.54
CA THR A 39 3.31 -1.74 -13.66
C THR A 39 2.26 -0.68 -13.34
N GLY A 40 1.10 -1.08 -12.82
CA GLY A 40 0.02 -0.17 -12.43
C GLY A 40 0.46 0.84 -11.36
N ILE A 41 1.13 0.36 -10.31
CA ILE A 41 1.71 1.21 -9.26
C ILE A 41 2.77 2.15 -9.85
N SER A 42 3.68 1.64 -10.68
CA SER A 42 4.74 2.47 -11.29
C SER A 42 4.19 3.57 -12.19
N ALA A 43 3.03 3.37 -12.81
CA ALA A 43 2.38 4.38 -13.64
C ALA A 43 1.85 5.58 -12.83
N ILE A 44 1.39 5.37 -11.59
CA ILE A 44 0.80 6.42 -10.75
C ILE A 44 1.73 6.96 -9.66
N ALA A 45 2.70 6.15 -9.24
CA ALA A 45 3.65 6.41 -8.17
C ALA A 45 5.03 5.88 -8.58
N PRO A 46 5.67 6.46 -9.62
CA PRO A 46 6.96 5.99 -10.12
C PRO A 46 8.08 6.07 -9.09
N TRP A 47 7.89 6.78 -7.98
CA TRP A 47 8.83 6.82 -6.83
C TRP A 47 8.71 5.61 -5.90
N MET A 48 7.63 4.84 -5.97
CA MET A 48 7.41 3.66 -5.14
C MET A 48 7.95 2.42 -5.86
N LYS A 49 9.11 1.91 -5.41
CA LYS A 49 9.89 0.86 -6.08
C LYS A 49 10.41 -0.15 -5.07
N MET A 50 10.73 -1.36 -5.54
CA MET A 50 11.44 -2.33 -4.71
C MET A 50 12.81 -1.78 -4.32
N GLY A 51 13.14 -1.82 -3.04
CA GLY A 51 14.45 -1.44 -2.53
C GLY A 51 14.81 -2.22 -1.27
N ARG A 52 16.11 -2.42 -1.06
CA ARG A 52 16.65 -3.11 0.12
C ARG A 52 16.82 -2.12 1.27
N SER A 53 16.22 -2.43 2.41
CA SER A 53 16.41 -1.69 3.65
C SER A 53 17.39 -2.43 4.54
N GLU A 54 18.53 -1.81 4.84
CA GLU A 54 19.51 -2.37 5.77
C GLU A 54 18.95 -2.48 7.20
N THR A 55 18.07 -1.55 7.61
CA THR A 55 17.47 -1.57 8.96
C THR A 55 16.44 -2.70 9.12
N ALA A 56 15.71 -3.03 8.06
CA ALA A 56 14.72 -4.10 8.08
C ALA A 56 15.30 -5.44 7.61
N ASP A 57 16.53 -5.45 7.10
CA ASP A 57 17.23 -6.58 6.48
C ASP A 57 16.40 -7.31 5.40
N THR A 58 15.54 -6.58 4.68
CA THR A 58 14.65 -7.12 3.65
C THR A 58 14.50 -6.15 2.49
N SER A 59 14.06 -6.67 1.34
CA SER A 59 13.67 -5.85 0.19
C SER A 59 12.15 -5.75 0.14
N TYR A 60 11.64 -4.53 0.07
CA TYR A 60 10.20 -4.29 -0.02
C TYR A 60 9.90 -3.11 -0.93
N LEU A 61 8.66 -3.01 -1.36
CA LEU A 61 8.15 -1.90 -2.13
C LEU A 61 8.13 -0.64 -1.24
N ALA A 62 9.06 0.27 -1.49
CA ALA A 62 9.29 1.45 -0.65
C ALA A 62 9.22 2.74 -1.48
N ASN A 63 8.86 3.84 -0.83
CA ASN A 63 9.08 5.16 -1.42
C ASN A 63 10.57 5.43 -1.61
N HIS A 64 10.95 6.06 -2.71
CA HIS A 64 12.31 6.51 -2.98
C HIS A 64 12.29 8.00 -3.29
N CYS A 65 13.31 8.73 -2.83
CA CYS A 65 13.45 10.14 -3.14
C CYS A 65 13.58 10.33 -4.66
N GLU A 66 12.73 11.16 -5.26
CA GLU A 66 12.75 11.41 -6.71
C GLU A 66 14.02 12.11 -7.19
N ALA A 67 14.71 12.84 -6.30
CA ALA A 67 15.92 13.59 -6.64
C ALA A 67 17.20 12.73 -6.57
N CYS A 68 17.34 11.90 -5.53
CA CYS A 68 18.59 11.14 -5.28
C CYS A 68 18.41 9.62 -5.28
N GLY A 69 17.18 9.12 -5.36
CA GLY A 69 16.88 7.68 -5.34
C GLY A 69 17.06 7.02 -3.98
N ALA A 70 17.30 7.77 -2.89
CA ALA A 70 17.43 7.18 -1.56
C ALA A 70 16.10 6.56 -1.10
N LEU A 71 16.17 5.34 -0.55
CA LEU A 71 15.02 4.66 0.05
C LEU A 71 14.50 5.47 1.25
N GLN A 72 13.18 5.70 1.28
CA GLN A 72 12.47 6.37 2.34
C GLN A 72 11.62 5.33 3.08
N GLY A 73 12.18 4.80 4.16
CA GLY A 73 11.49 3.79 4.97
C GLY A 73 10.27 4.37 5.69
N ASP A 74 9.30 3.52 5.96
CA ASP A 74 8.04 3.92 6.62
C ASP A 74 8.09 3.81 8.15
N TRP A 75 9.28 3.57 8.70
CA TRP A 75 9.46 3.40 10.13
C TRP A 75 9.02 4.68 10.86
N PHE A 76 8.07 4.55 11.80
CA PHE A 76 7.39 5.62 12.54
C PHE A 76 6.25 6.38 11.82
N LEU A 77 5.89 6.07 10.58
CA LEU A 77 4.82 6.80 9.90
C LEU A 77 3.41 6.41 10.37
N SER A 78 3.23 5.16 10.80
CA SER A 78 1.95 4.54 11.15
C SER A 78 1.78 4.30 12.66
N LYS A 79 2.21 5.26 13.49
CA LYS A 79 2.05 5.24 14.96
C LYS A 79 1.05 6.31 15.42
N LEU A 80 0.53 6.16 16.63
CA LEU A 80 -0.36 7.15 17.26
C LEU A 80 0.22 8.58 17.13
N ASP A 81 -0.62 9.53 16.73
CA ASP A 81 -0.28 10.94 16.45
C ASP A 81 0.65 11.20 15.24
N HIS A 82 0.95 10.19 14.42
CA HIS A 82 1.70 10.37 13.16
C HIS A 82 0.78 10.47 11.93
N ALA A 83 1.34 11.03 10.86
CA ALA A 83 0.59 11.42 9.66
C ALA A 83 -0.17 10.27 8.96
N PHE A 84 0.26 9.02 9.12
CA PHE A 84 -0.39 7.85 8.52
C PHE A 84 -1.09 6.96 9.55
N PHE A 85 -1.57 7.55 10.65
CA PHE A 85 -2.41 6.89 11.66
C PHE A 85 -3.57 7.82 12.09
N PRO A 86 -4.51 8.11 11.18
CA PRO A 86 -5.58 9.08 11.44
C PRO A 86 -6.45 8.64 12.61
N GLN A 87 -6.76 9.56 13.52
CA GLN A 87 -7.60 9.32 14.70
C GLN A 87 -9.08 9.64 14.46
N ASP A 88 -9.38 10.39 13.40
CA ASP A 88 -10.72 10.80 13.01
C ASP A 88 -10.88 10.90 11.49
N LEU A 89 -12.12 11.09 11.05
CA LEU A 89 -12.48 11.20 9.64
C LEU A 89 -11.84 12.41 8.95
N GLU A 90 -11.62 13.52 9.67
CA GLU A 90 -11.00 14.71 9.09
C GLU A 90 -9.52 14.44 8.76
N ALA A 91 -8.81 13.78 9.67
CA ALA A 91 -7.44 13.34 9.47
C ALA A 91 -7.35 12.31 8.32
N ALA A 92 -8.27 11.34 8.27
CA ALA A 92 -8.29 10.35 7.19
C ALA A 92 -8.50 11.00 5.81
N ARG A 93 -9.35 12.03 5.72
CA ARG A 93 -9.59 12.79 4.48
C ARG A 93 -8.38 13.56 3.96
N ARG A 94 -7.32 13.73 4.75
CA ARG A 94 -6.05 14.34 4.32
C ARG A 94 -5.15 13.33 3.59
N LEU A 95 -5.45 12.03 3.69
CA LEU A 95 -4.76 11.00 2.94
C LEU A 95 -5.35 10.90 1.53
N ALA A 96 -4.47 10.83 0.54
CA ALA A 96 -4.87 10.60 -0.85
C ALA A 96 -4.69 9.11 -1.16
N VAL A 97 -5.77 8.47 -1.61
CA VAL A 97 -5.73 7.12 -2.17
C VAL A 97 -5.88 7.21 -3.68
N ARG A 98 -4.95 6.58 -4.40
CA ARG A 98 -4.93 6.55 -5.86
C ARG A 98 -5.38 5.18 -6.34
N PRO A 99 -6.46 5.09 -7.14
CA PRO A 99 -6.91 3.80 -7.64
C PRO A 99 -5.91 3.25 -8.66
N VAL A 100 -5.68 1.94 -8.60
CA VAL A 100 -4.93 1.18 -9.59
C VAL A 100 -5.80 0.01 -10.02
N ALA A 101 -6.07 -0.09 -11.32
CA ALA A 101 -6.80 -1.22 -11.86
C ALA A 101 -5.87 -2.43 -11.99
N GLY A 102 -6.43 -3.63 -11.77
CA GLY A 102 -5.74 -4.90 -12.00
C GLY A 102 -5.78 -5.84 -10.80
N HIS A 103 -5.33 -7.07 -11.01
CA HIS A 103 -5.17 -8.04 -9.94
C HIS A 103 -3.79 -7.92 -9.29
N ILE A 104 -3.77 -8.06 -7.97
CA ILE A 104 -2.55 -8.03 -7.18
C ILE A 104 -2.31 -9.40 -6.55
N ASN A 105 -1.13 -9.97 -6.80
CA ASN A 105 -0.61 -11.13 -6.08
C ASN A 105 0.66 -10.69 -5.37
N VAL A 106 0.71 -10.82 -4.05
CA VAL A 106 1.77 -10.25 -3.22
C VAL A 106 2.13 -11.14 -2.04
N GLU A 107 3.35 -10.95 -1.55
CA GLU A 107 3.77 -11.29 -0.21
C GLU A 107 3.93 -9.99 0.58
N ALA A 108 3.16 -9.83 1.67
CA ALA A 108 3.10 -8.58 2.40
C ALA A 108 2.65 -8.78 3.86
N SER A 109 2.95 -7.80 4.71
CA SER A 109 2.33 -7.68 6.01
C SER A 109 0.93 -7.07 5.90
N LEU A 110 -0.01 -7.62 6.65
CA LEU A 110 -1.41 -7.20 6.67
C LEU A 110 -1.71 -6.37 7.90
N SER A 111 -2.53 -5.34 7.74
CA SER A 111 -3.09 -4.59 8.86
C SER A 111 -4.53 -4.20 8.59
N TRP A 112 -5.35 -4.31 9.63
CA TRP A 112 -6.75 -3.94 9.60
C TRP A 112 -7.07 -2.96 10.72
N SER A 113 -7.87 -1.95 10.40
CA SER A 113 -8.40 -0.98 11.35
C SER A 113 -9.67 -0.36 10.79
N SER A 114 -10.61 0.00 11.67
CA SER A 114 -11.89 0.61 11.27
C SER A 114 -11.72 1.96 10.54
N TRP A 115 -10.61 2.66 10.74
CA TRP A 115 -10.35 3.90 10.01
C TRP A 115 -10.02 3.65 8.53
N HIS A 116 -9.64 2.43 8.12
CA HIS A 116 -9.43 2.12 6.70
C HIS A 116 -10.73 2.32 5.89
N ASP A 117 -11.90 2.13 6.51
CA ASP A 117 -13.19 2.38 5.87
C ASP A 117 -13.43 3.88 5.61
N TRP A 118 -12.70 4.77 6.28
CA TRP A 118 -12.77 6.21 6.04
C TRP A 118 -11.94 6.65 4.85
N LEU A 119 -11.04 5.80 4.36
CA LEU A 119 -10.27 6.07 3.15
C LEU A 119 -11.21 5.98 1.94
N ALA A 120 -11.57 7.14 1.40
CA ALA A 120 -12.27 7.22 0.13
C ALA A 120 -11.28 7.04 -1.03
N LEU A 121 -11.70 6.32 -2.06
CA LEU A 121 -11.05 6.40 -3.37
C LEU A 121 -11.44 7.75 -3.97
N ASN A 122 -10.46 8.63 -4.20
CA ASN A 122 -10.74 9.90 -4.85
C ASN A 122 -10.85 9.67 -6.37
N ASP A 123 -12.07 9.74 -6.90
CA ASP A 123 -12.35 9.63 -8.35
C ASP A 123 -11.67 10.72 -9.19
N SER A 124 -11.22 11.82 -8.57
CA SER A 124 -10.63 12.97 -9.26
C SER A 124 -9.23 12.73 -9.86
N ASP A 125 -8.58 11.59 -9.56
CA ASP A 125 -7.26 11.21 -10.11
C ASP A 125 -7.37 10.14 -11.22
N VAL A 126 -8.58 9.68 -11.57
CA VAL A 126 -8.81 8.86 -12.78
C VAL A 126 -8.73 9.79 -13.99
N ARG A 127 -7.54 9.95 -14.58
CA ARG A 127 -7.46 10.55 -15.92
C ARG A 127 -8.19 9.61 -16.89
N PRO A 128 -9.21 10.07 -17.63
CA PRO A 128 -9.64 9.34 -18.81
C PRO A 128 -8.46 9.28 -19.77
N SER A 129 -8.10 8.08 -20.23
CA SER A 129 -7.26 7.93 -21.40
C SER A 129 -8.02 8.50 -22.60
N ASP A 130 -7.48 9.55 -23.21
CA ASP A 130 -7.88 9.98 -24.56
C ASP A 130 -7.47 8.93 -25.61
#